data_AF-R9KKA2-F1
#
_entry.id   AF-R9KKA2-F1
#
_cell.length_a   1.000
_cell.length_b   1.000
_cell.length_c   1.000
_cell.angle_alpha   90.00
_cell.angle_beta   90.00
_cell.angle_gamma   90.00
#
_symmetry.space_group_name_H-M   'P 1'
#
loop_
_entity.id
_entity.type
_entity.pdbx_description
1 polymer ?
#
loop_
_entity_poly.entity_id
_entity_poly.type
_entity_poly.pdbx_seq_one_letter_code
_entity_poly.pdbx_strand_id
1 'polypeptide(L)'
;MRKYSKEQKAYIEAKKALDILESQEKKMEADFVKSLGIVNEDGSVPVATWAIDDDEAADKAIEDFGKLVEESGLWAKLVEAKETFRQAEENLVQYALSLIPFKKEREALARVSNVLKYRQTILDTVLRLDASTVSMITK
;
A
#
# COMPACT_ATOMS: atom_id res chain seq x y z
N MET A 1 -19.61 7.24 18.19
CA MET A 1 -18.42 6.62 17.54
C MET A 1 -18.84 6.20 16.14
N ARG A 2 -18.06 6.56 15.10
CA ARG A 2 -18.36 6.16 13.71
C ARG A 2 -18.40 4.63 13.61
N LYS A 3 -19.39 4.08 12.89
CA LYS A 3 -19.38 2.65 12.54
C LYS A 3 -18.77 2.45 11.16
N TYR A 4 -17.93 1.42 11.05
CA TYR A 4 -17.35 1.01 9.77
C TYR A 4 -18.09 -0.20 9.20
N SER A 5 -18.29 -0.20 7.88
CA SER A 5 -18.74 -1.36 7.12
C SER A 5 -17.66 -2.45 7.14
N LYS A 6 -18.02 -3.65 6.65
CA LYS A 6 -17.06 -4.75 6.52
C LYS A 6 -15.91 -4.37 5.58
N GLU A 7 -16.21 -3.68 4.48
CA GLU A 7 -15.26 -3.28 3.44
C GLU A 7 -14.32 -2.17 3.94
N GLN A 8 -14.85 -1.18 4.69
CA GLN A 8 -14.02 -0.16 5.33
C GLN A 8 -13.04 -0.79 6.33
N LYS A 9 -13.49 -1.74 7.16
CA LYS A 9 -12.61 -2.46 8.10
C LYS A 9 -11.53 -3.26 7.39
N ALA A 10 -11.92 -4.04 6.37
CA ALA A 10 -10.98 -4.84 5.59
C ALA A 10 -9.90 -3.99 4.93
N TYR A 11 -10.26 -2.82 4.37
CA TYR A 11 -9.29 -1.87 3.83
C TYR A 11 -8.30 -1.38 4.89
N ILE A 12 -8.81 -0.94 6.06
CA ILE A 12 -7.97 -0.39 7.14
C ILE A 12 -7.01 -1.46 7.68
N GLU A 13 -7.51 -2.68 7.87
CA GLU A 13 -6.71 -3.80 8.36
C GLU A 13 -5.64 -4.22 7.34
N ALA A 14 -6.01 -4.37 6.07
CA ALA A 14 -5.07 -4.73 5.01
C ALA A 14 -3.99 -3.66 4.80
N LYS A 15 -4.37 -2.37 4.82
CA LYS A 15 -3.42 -1.25 4.73
C LYS A 15 -2.43 -1.28 5.90
N LYS A 16 -2.94 -1.43 7.13
CA LYS A 16 -2.10 -1.49 8.32
C LYS A 16 -1.13 -2.67 8.28
N ALA A 17 -1.57 -3.84 7.80
CA ALA A 17 -0.71 -5.00 7.65
C ALA A 17 0.41 -4.76 6.62
N LEU A 18 0.09 -4.13 5.50
CA LEU A 18 1.08 -3.73 4.48
C LEU A 18 2.08 -2.70 5.04
N ASP A 19 1.60 -1.63 5.69
CA ASP A 19 2.44 -0.59 6.28
C ASP A 19 3.46 -1.15 7.29
N ILE A 20 3.07 -2.17 8.06
CA ILE A 20 3.96 -2.86 9.02
C ILE A 20 5.08 -3.60 8.29
N LEU A 21 4.74 -4.33 7.21
CA LEU A 21 5.72 -5.11 6.44
C LEU A 21 6.67 -4.21 5.67
N GLU A 22 6.18 -3.12 5.05
CA GLU A 22 7.01 -2.13 4.36
C GLU A 22 7.95 -1.41 5.34
N SER A 23 7.48 -1.12 6.56
CA SER A 23 8.33 -0.58 7.63
C SER A 23 9.41 -1.56 8.08
N GLN A 24 9.08 -2.86 8.10
CA GLN A 24 10.04 -3.91 8.42
C GLN A 24 11.12 -4.05 7.34
N GLU A 25 10.73 -4.04 6.05
CA GLU A 25 11.65 -4.08 4.91
C GLU A 25 12.60 -2.88 4.93
N LYS A 26 12.06 -1.66 5.09
CA LYS A 26 12.86 -0.44 5.17
C LYS A 26 13.87 -0.47 6.32
N LYS A 27 13.48 -1.00 7.48
CA LYS A 27 14.40 -1.16 8.60
C LYS A 27 15.49 -2.19 8.29
N MET A 28 15.11 -3.31 7.69
CA MET A 28 16.05 -4.35 7.27
C MET A 28 17.08 -3.81 6.27
N GLU A 29 16.63 -2.98 5.32
CA GLU A 29 17.53 -2.32 4.34
C GLU A 29 18.50 -1.37 5.03
N ALA A 30 18.01 -0.51 5.93
CA ALA A 30 18.86 0.42 6.66
C ALA A 30 19.91 -0.30 7.53
N ASP A 31 19.53 -1.39 8.20
CA ASP A 31 20.44 -2.22 8.99
C ASP A 31 21.47 -2.92 8.09
N PHE A 32 21.05 -3.44 6.93
CA PHE A 32 21.93 -4.05 5.93
C PHE A 32 22.95 -3.04 5.38
N VAL A 33 22.50 -1.88 4.90
CA VAL A 33 23.39 -0.85 4.33
C VAL A 33 24.39 -0.35 5.37
N LYS A 34 23.95 -0.14 6.61
CA LYS A 34 24.84 0.22 7.72
C LYS A 34 25.90 -0.85 7.98
N SER A 35 25.57 -2.13 7.79
CA SER A 35 26.52 -3.24 7.98
C SER A 35 27.62 -3.30 6.92
N LEU A 36 27.41 -2.69 5.75
CA LEU A 36 28.42 -2.62 4.68
C LEU A 36 29.58 -1.68 5.04
N GLY A 37 29.38 -0.75 5.98
CA GLY A 37 30.42 0.19 6.40
C GLY A 37 30.82 1.22 5.34
N ILE A 38 29.96 1.43 4.33
CA ILE A 38 30.18 2.39 3.24
C ILE A 38 29.97 3.81 3.75
N VAL A 39 30.81 4.73 3.27
CA VAL A 39 30.70 6.18 3.46
C VAL A 39 30.75 6.82 2.08
N ASN A 40 29.76 7.65 1.77
CA ASN A 40 29.63 8.39 0.51
C ASN A 40 30.71 9.47 0.36
N GLU A 41 30.87 10.02 -0.84
CA GLU A 41 31.93 11.01 -1.14
C GLU A 41 31.81 12.27 -0.28
N ASP A 42 30.56 12.64 0.06
CA ASP A 42 30.24 13.78 0.93
C ASP A 42 30.44 13.48 2.43
N GLY A 43 30.87 12.27 2.79
CA GLY A 43 31.07 11.81 4.16
C GLY A 43 29.81 11.29 4.85
N SER A 44 28.66 11.24 4.15
CA SER A 44 27.43 10.67 4.70
C SER A 44 27.45 9.13 4.71
N VAL A 45 26.64 8.54 5.59
CA VAL A 45 26.40 7.09 5.60
C VAL A 45 25.07 6.83 4.90
N PRO A 46 25.03 6.00 3.84
CA PRO A 46 23.82 5.74 3.10
C PRO A 46 22.76 5.07 3.99
N VAL A 47 21.49 5.41 3.75
CA VAL A 47 20.33 4.89 4.51
C VAL A 47 19.53 3.85 3.75
N ALA A 48 19.87 3.62 2.48
CA ALA A 48 19.24 2.68 1.56
C ALA A 48 20.27 2.28 0.48
N THR A 49 20.03 1.15 -0.19
CA THR A 49 20.95 0.59 -1.19
C THR A 49 21.17 1.53 -2.38
N TRP A 50 20.11 2.18 -2.85
CA TRP A 50 20.15 3.19 -3.92
C TRP A 50 20.78 4.53 -3.51
N ALA A 51 21.08 4.73 -2.22
CA ALA A 51 21.70 5.94 -1.72
C ALA A 51 23.24 5.84 -1.62
N ILE A 52 23.81 4.70 -2.03
CA ILE A 52 25.27 4.51 -2.15
C ILE A 52 25.74 5.25 -3.41
N ASP A 53 26.77 6.09 -3.29
CA ASP A 53 27.26 6.92 -4.42
C ASP A 53 27.99 6.10 -5.50
N ASP A 54 28.67 5.03 -5.10
CA ASP A 54 29.37 4.14 -6.04
C ASP A 54 28.37 3.20 -6.71
N ASP A 55 28.14 3.39 -8.01
CA ASP A 55 27.13 2.65 -8.78
C ASP A 55 27.33 1.12 -8.73
N GLU A 56 28.59 0.64 -8.80
CA GLU A 56 28.88 -0.80 -8.76
C GLU A 56 28.55 -1.38 -7.37
N ALA A 57 28.89 -0.66 -6.30
CA ALA A 57 28.56 -1.02 -4.94
C ALA A 57 27.04 -0.94 -4.68
N ALA A 58 26.35 0.04 -5.25
CA ALA A 58 24.91 0.21 -5.16
C ALA A 58 24.18 -0.97 -5.83
N ASP A 59 24.53 -1.29 -7.09
CA ASP A 59 23.96 -2.41 -7.83
C ASP A 59 24.15 -3.74 -7.09
N LYS A 60 25.36 -3.97 -6.57
CA LYS A 60 25.65 -5.15 -5.76
C LYS A 60 24.82 -5.19 -4.48
N ALA A 61 24.71 -4.07 -3.78
CA ALA A 61 23.93 -3.97 -2.55
C ALA A 61 22.43 -4.20 -2.80
N ILE A 62 21.90 -3.72 -3.92
CA ILE A 62 20.51 -3.96 -4.35
C ILE A 62 20.28 -5.47 -4.57
N GLU A 63 21.17 -6.14 -5.29
CA GLU A 63 21.05 -7.58 -5.55
C GLU A 63 21.15 -8.40 -4.26
N ASP A 64 22.16 -8.12 -3.42
CA ASP A 64 22.40 -8.83 -2.17
C ASP A 64 21.26 -8.60 -1.17
N PHE A 65 20.74 -7.37 -1.08
CA PHE A 65 19.58 -7.08 -0.25
C PHE A 65 18.31 -7.77 -0.77
N GLY A 66 18.08 -7.79 -2.08
CA GLY A 66 16.97 -8.51 -2.70
C GLY A 66 16.95 -9.99 -2.28
N LYS A 67 18.11 -10.65 -2.36
CA LYS A 67 18.27 -12.05 -1.90
C LYS A 67 17.98 -12.19 -0.40
N LEU A 68 18.48 -11.27 0.43
CA LEU A 68 18.21 -11.29 1.87
C LEU A 68 16.71 -11.19 2.19
N VAL A 69 15.99 -10.31 1.50
CA VAL A 69 14.53 -10.15 1.67
C VAL A 69 13.77 -11.40 1.22
N GLU A 70 14.19 -12.03 0.12
CA GLU A 70 13.64 -13.32 -0.34
C GLU A 70 13.89 -14.45 0.66
N GLU A 71 15.13 -14.65 1.10
CA GLU A 71 15.55 -15.69 2.04
C GLU A 71 14.87 -15.54 3.41
N SER A 72 14.60 -14.31 3.85
CA SER A 72 13.85 -14.06 5.09
C SER A 72 12.37 -14.42 5.00
N GLY A 73 11.85 -14.67 3.80
CA GLY A 73 10.42 -14.85 3.51
C GLY A 73 9.59 -13.57 3.60
N LEU A 74 10.22 -12.40 3.82
CA LEU A 74 9.54 -11.12 3.86
C LEU A 74 8.96 -10.74 2.50
N TRP A 75 9.68 -11.06 1.40
CA TRP A 75 9.19 -10.83 0.05
C TRP A 75 7.82 -11.47 -0.21
N ALA A 76 7.68 -12.75 0.12
CA ALA A 76 6.42 -13.49 -0.06
C ALA A 76 5.27 -12.86 0.73
N LYS A 77 5.52 -12.43 1.98
CA LYS A 77 4.53 -11.74 2.81
C LYS A 77 4.13 -10.38 2.23
N LEU A 78 5.08 -9.62 1.70
CA LEU A 78 4.82 -8.34 1.04
C LEU A 78 3.96 -8.53 -0.20
N VAL A 79 4.26 -9.52 -1.04
CA VAL A 79 3.45 -9.85 -2.23
C VAL A 79 2.02 -10.18 -1.83
N GLU A 80 1.83 -11.05 -0.83
CA GLU A 80 0.51 -11.42 -0.33
C GLU A 80 -0.25 -10.23 0.27
N ALA A 81 0.44 -9.38 1.04
CA ALA A 81 -0.16 -8.19 1.66
C ALA A 81 -0.56 -7.14 0.62
N LYS A 82 0.26 -6.92 -0.42
CA LYS A 82 -0.05 -6.03 -1.55
C LYS A 82 -1.29 -6.52 -2.30
N GLU A 83 -1.38 -7.81 -2.57
CA GLU A 83 -2.55 -8.40 -3.23
C GLU A 83 -3.81 -8.31 -2.35
N THR A 84 -3.69 -8.60 -1.07
CA THR A 84 -4.79 -8.46 -0.09
C THR A 84 -5.27 -7.01 -0.02
N PHE A 85 -4.35 -6.06 0.04
CA PHE A 85 -4.67 -4.64 0.05
C PHE A 85 -5.36 -4.21 -1.25
N ARG A 86 -4.83 -4.60 -2.42
CA ARG A 86 -5.44 -4.35 -3.73
C ARG A 86 -6.88 -4.85 -3.80
N GLN A 87 -7.13 -6.07 -3.32
CA GLN A 87 -8.48 -6.64 -3.30
C GLN A 87 -9.40 -5.90 -2.33
N ALA A 88 -8.90 -5.47 -1.17
CA ALA A 88 -9.65 -4.68 -0.22
C ALA A 88 -10.01 -3.29 -0.78
N GLU A 89 -9.10 -2.64 -1.51
CA GLU A 89 -9.39 -1.39 -2.23
C GLU A 89 -10.51 -1.59 -3.25
N GLU A 90 -10.44 -2.66 -4.04
CA GLU A 90 -11.46 -2.92 -5.07
C GLU A 90 -12.83 -3.17 -4.45
N ASN A 91 -12.89 -3.98 -3.39
CA ASN A 91 -14.14 -4.22 -2.66
C ASN A 91 -14.70 -2.92 -2.09
N LEU A 92 -13.85 -2.02 -1.59
CA LEU A 92 -14.27 -0.74 -1.04
C LEU A 92 -14.79 0.22 -2.14
N VAL A 93 -14.20 0.21 -3.34
CA VAL A 93 -14.72 0.93 -4.50
C VAL A 93 -16.08 0.39 -4.93
N GLN A 94 -16.25 -0.94 -5.01
CA GLN A 94 -17.53 -1.55 -5.36
C GLN A 94 -18.61 -1.24 -4.32
N TYR A 95 -18.25 -1.24 -3.04
CA TYR A 95 -19.13 -0.76 -1.98
C TYR A 95 -19.51 0.71 -2.17
N ALA A 96 -18.57 1.60 -2.47
CA ALA A 96 -18.88 3.01 -2.72
C ALA A 96 -19.86 3.17 -3.90
N LEU A 97 -19.70 2.40 -4.98
CA LEU A 97 -20.61 2.41 -6.13
C LEU A 97 -22.02 1.89 -5.78
N SER A 98 -22.13 0.89 -4.90
CA SER A 98 -23.42 0.32 -4.51
C SER A 98 -24.28 1.28 -3.68
N LEU A 99 -23.64 2.25 -3.00
CA LEU A 99 -24.32 3.29 -2.24
C LEU A 99 -24.98 4.37 -3.12
N ILE A 100 -24.59 4.49 -4.40
CA ILE A 100 -25.11 5.54 -5.28
C ILE A 100 -26.48 5.11 -5.83
N PRO A 101 -27.58 5.83 -5.56
CA PRO A 101 -28.92 5.43 -6.02
C PRO A 101 -29.16 5.64 -7.49
N PHE A 102 -28.57 6.68 -8.05
CA PHE A 102 -28.83 7.07 -9.41
C PHE A 102 -27.92 6.32 -10.38
N LYS A 103 -28.53 5.58 -11.31
CA LYS A 103 -27.83 4.71 -12.26
C LYS A 103 -26.78 5.46 -13.09
N LYS A 104 -27.11 6.65 -13.57
CA LYS A 104 -26.23 7.45 -14.44
C LYS A 104 -24.94 7.87 -13.75
N GLU A 105 -25.05 8.31 -12.50
CA GLU A 105 -23.96 8.75 -11.64
C GLU A 105 -23.08 7.56 -11.25
N ARG A 106 -23.71 6.42 -10.90
CA ARG A 106 -23.00 5.17 -10.63
C ARG A 106 -22.15 4.72 -11.83
N GLU A 107 -22.73 4.74 -13.04
CA GLU A 107 -22.03 4.36 -14.27
C GLU A 107 -20.95 5.37 -14.68
N ALA A 108 -21.15 6.67 -14.41
CA ALA A 108 -20.15 7.69 -14.65
C ALA A 108 -18.93 7.49 -13.74
N LEU A 109 -19.16 7.24 -12.45
CA LEU A 109 -18.09 7.01 -11.48
C LEU A 109 -17.36 5.68 -11.73
N ALA A 110 -18.09 4.61 -12.07
CA ALA A 110 -17.51 3.32 -12.41
C ALA A 110 -16.56 3.38 -13.62
N ARG A 111 -16.83 4.26 -14.60
CA ARG A 111 -15.94 4.46 -15.75
C ARG A 111 -14.59 5.08 -15.39
N VAL A 112 -14.53 5.83 -14.31
CA VAL A 112 -13.32 6.56 -13.88
C VAL A 112 -12.67 5.97 -12.64
N SER A 113 -13.23 4.90 -12.05
CA SER A 113 -12.75 4.33 -10.78
C SER A 113 -11.36 3.67 -10.86
N ASN A 114 -10.85 3.41 -12.07
CA ASN A 114 -9.49 2.92 -12.30
C ASN A 114 -8.47 4.05 -12.51
N VAL A 115 -8.93 5.29 -12.68
CA VAL A 115 -8.03 6.45 -12.78
C VAL A 115 -7.60 6.85 -11.37
N LEU A 116 -6.30 6.82 -11.10
CA LEU A 116 -5.71 6.96 -9.77
C LEU A 116 -6.30 8.12 -8.95
N LYS A 117 -6.36 9.32 -9.54
CA LYS A 117 -6.92 10.53 -8.90
C LYS A 117 -8.36 10.33 -8.40
N TYR A 118 -9.22 9.76 -9.25
CA TYR A 118 -10.62 9.54 -8.89
C TYR A 118 -10.77 8.36 -7.93
N ARG A 119 -9.98 7.30 -8.10
CA ARG A 119 -9.94 6.16 -7.18
C ARG A 119 -9.62 6.58 -5.75
N GLN A 120 -8.56 7.37 -5.56
CA GLN A 120 -8.19 7.91 -4.25
C GLN A 120 -9.30 8.76 -3.65
N THR A 121 -9.91 9.63 -4.46
CA THR A 121 -11.05 10.45 -4.02
C THR A 121 -12.25 9.60 -3.56
N ILE A 122 -12.54 8.50 -4.26
CA ILE A 122 -13.60 7.55 -3.88
C ILE A 122 -13.27 6.91 -2.53
N LEU A 123 -12.06 6.36 -2.38
CA LEU A 123 -11.58 5.68 -1.17
C LEU A 123 -11.61 6.62 0.05
N ASP A 124 -11.07 7.83 -0.07
CA ASP A 124 -11.07 8.84 1.00
C ASP A 124 -12.48 9.27 1.39
N THR A 125 -13.38 9.36 0.41
CA THR A 125 -14.76 9.73 0.66
C THR A 125 -15.50 8.62 1.39
N VAL A 126 -15.41 7.37 0.91
CA VAL A 126 -16.10 6.25 1.53
C VAL A 126 -15.53 5.93 2.91
N LEU A 127 -14.24 6.06 3.18
CA LEU A 127 -13.65 5.90 4.52
C LEU A 127 -14.14 6.93 5.54
N ARG A 128 -14.62 8.10 5.08
CA ARG A 128 -15.22 9.14 5.93
C ARG A 128 -16.70 8.89 6.22
N LEU A 129 -17.36 7.98 5.53
CA LEU A 129 -18.77 7.67 5.78
C LEU A 129 -18.95 6.89 7.08
N ASP A 130 -19.99 7.25 7.83
CA ASP A 130 -20.50 6.40 8.90
C ASP A 130 -21.42 5.34 8.28
N ALA A 131 -21.02 4.07 8.38
CA ALA A 131 -21.77 2.97 7.78
C ALA A 131 -23.18 2.81 8.37
N SER A 132 -23.47 3.42 9.53
CA SER A 132 -24.82 3.42 10.11
C SER A 132 -25.78 4.42 9.45
N THR A 133 -25.29 5.36 8.65
CA THR A 133 -26.10 6.40 8.00
C THR A 133 -26.43 6.07 6.54
N VAL A 134 -26.06 4.88 6.07
CA VAL A 134 -26.22 4.45 4.67
C VAL A 134 -27.14 3.24 4.58
N SER A 135 -28.16 3.36 3.73
CA SER A 135 -29.02 2.25 3.32
C SER A 135 -28.49 1.67 2.01
N MET A 136 -28.15 0.38 1.99
CA MET A 136 -27.79 -0.29 0.74
C MET A 136 -29.03 -0.41 -0.15
N ILE A 137 -28.82 -0.22 -1.46
CA ILE A 137 -29.88 -0.40 -2.44
C ILE A 137 -29.84 -1.86 -2.86
N THR A 138 -30.78 -2.63 -2.31
CA THR A 138 -31.06 -3.97 -2.81
C THR A 138 -31.58 -3.83 -4.24
N LYS A 139 -30.92 -4.53 -5.18
CA LYS A 139 -31.38 -4.64 -6.57
C LYS A 139 -32.74 -5.33 -6.65
#